data_AF-F2NM79-F1
#
_entry.id   AF-F2NM79-F1
#
_cell.length_a   1.000
_cell.length_b   1.000
_cell.length_c   1.000
_cell.angle_alpha   90.00
_cell.angle_beta   90.00
_cell.angle_gamma   90.00
#
_symmetry.space_group_name_H-M   'P 1'
#
loop_
_entity.id
_entity.type
_entity.pdbx_description
1 polymer ?
#
loop_
_entity_poly.entity_id
_entity_poly.type
_entity_poly.pdbx_seq_one_letter_code
_entity_poly.pdbx_strand_id
1 'polypeptide(L)'
;MRDVLDRAAKELDRVRRLPPEKGIAVIQEALALLEAVPPGRERDGMMALAYLRLAQLKQRLGKSEEAERAFWVGFSYARTSGEVRVRRFAERLKEEFDA
;
A
#
# COMPACT_ATOMS: atom_id res chain seq x y z
N MET A 1 -15.33 13.25 1.85
CA MET A 1 -14.73 11.91 1.64
C MET A 1 -13.87 11.87 0.39
N ARG A 2 -14.32 12.38 -0.76
CA ARG A 2 -13.51 12.44 -1.99
C ARG A 2 -12.19 13.18 -1.77
N ASP A 3 -12.22 14.29 -1.02
CA ASP A 3 -11.00 15.03 -0.65
C ASP A 3 -9.99 14.22 0.17
N VAL A 4 -10.48 13.27 0.98
CA VAL A 4 -9.63 12.38 1.80
C VAL A 4 -8.95 11.33 0.91
N LEU A 5 -9.69 10.73 -0.02
CA LEU A 5 -9.16 9.80 -1.00
C LEU A 5 -8.16 10.49 -1.95
N ASP A 6 -8.47 11.70 -2.40
CA ASP A 6 -7.57 12.50 -3.24
C ASP A 6 -6.27 12.85 -2.51
N ARG A 7 -6.34 13.16 -1.20
CA ARG A 7 -5.16 13.38 -0.38
C ARG A 7 -4.34 12.11 -0.22
N ALA A 8 -4.98 10.98 0.09
CA ALA A 8 -4.28 9.70 0.20
C ALA A 8 -3.58 9.32 -1.13
N ALA A 9 -4.25 9.53 -2.26
CA ALA A 9 -3.68 9.28 -3.59
C ALA A 9 -2.43 10.15 -3.86
N LYS A 10 -2.46 11.43 -3.47
CA LYS A 10 -1.29 12.34 -3.60
C LYS A 10 -0.11 11.86 -2.78
N GLU A 11 -0.34 11.45 -1.53
CA GLU A 11 0.73 10.91 -0.68
C GLU A 11 1.30 9.61 -1.27
N LEU A 12 0.45 8.70 -1.76
CA LEU A 12 0.90 7.45 -2.40
C LEU A 12 1.72 7.67 -3.68
N ASP A 13 1.42 8.69 -4.49
CA ASP A 13 2.26 9.05 -5.65
C ASP A 13 3.61 9.63 -5.20
N ARG A 14 3.58 10.51 -4.19
CA ARG A 14 4.78 11.18 -3.66
C ARG A 14 5.81 10.19 -3.11
N VAL A 15 5.36 9.14 -2.42
CA VAL A 15 6.22 8.11 -1.81
C VAL A 15 7.22 7.52 -2.80
N ARG A 16 6.87 7.42 -4.09
CA ARG A 16 7.73 6.86 -5.14
C ARG A 16 9.06 7.62 -5.31
N ARG A 17 9.12 8.86 -4.84
CA ARG A 17 10.27 9.76 -4.98
C ARG A 17 10.99 10.01 -3.66
N LEU A 18 10.51 9.43 -2.56
CA LEU A 18 11.08 9.62 -1.23
C LEU A 18 12.08 8.50 -0.88
N PRO A 19 13.10 8.81 -0.07
CA PRO A 19 13.90 7.78 0.60
C PRO A 19 12.99 6.85 1.43
N PRO A 20 13.34 5.57 1.60
CA PRO A 20 12.46 4.60 2.24
C PRO A 20 11.97 5.00 3.63
N GLU A 21 12.82 5.60 4.46
CA GLU A 21 12.49 6.03 5.82
C GLU A 21 11.39 7.10 5.82
N LYS A 22 11.51 8.09 4.92
CA LYS A 22 10.50 9.14 4.75
C LYS A 22 9.25 8.60 4.09
N GLY A 23 9.39 7.67 3.14
CA GLY A 23 8.27 7.04 2.46
C GLY A 23 7.38 6.24 3.41
N ILE A 24 7.95 5.56 4.41
CA ILE A 24 7.17 4.80 5.41
C ILE A 24 6.22 5.72 6.18
N ALA A 25 6.72 6.85 6.69
CA ALA A 25 5.89 7.80 7.43
C ALA A 25 4.74 8.33 6.58
N VAL A 26 5.01 8.68 5.31
CA VAL A 26 3.98 9.16 4.39
C VAL A 26 2.94 8.08 4.06
N ILE A 27 3.35 6.82 3.90
CA ILE A 27 2.38 5.71 3.72
C ILE A 27 1.52 5.54 4.97
N GLN A 28 2.09 5.64 6.17
CA GLN A 28 1.32 5.52 7.41
C GLN A 28 0.27 6.63 7.54
N GLU A 29 0.60 7.86 7.14
CA GLU A 29 -0.38 8.95 7.06
C GLU A 29 -1.48 8.65 6.03
N ALA A 30 -1.13 8.13 4.85
CA ALA A 30 -2.11 7.74 3.85
C ALA A 30 -3.04 6.62 4.35
N LEU A 31 -2.50 5.61 5.04
CA LEU A 31 -3.28 4.54 5.66
C LEU A 31 -4.27 5.08 6.69
N ALA A 32 -3.83 5.98 7.58
CA ALA A 32 -4.71 6.60 8.58
C ALA A 32 -5.87 7.38 7.92
N LEU A 33 -5.61 8.08 6.81
CA LEU A 33 -6.65 8.75 6.04
C LEU A 33 -7.66 7.75 5.45
N LEU A 34 -7.17 6.63 4.90
CA LEU A 34 -8.01 5.60 4.28
C LEU A 34 -8.80 4.77 5.30
N GLU A 35 -8.30 4.62 6.53
CA GLU A 35 -9.01 4.00 7.65
C GLU A 35 -10.20 4.83 8.12
N ALA A 36 -10.14 6.15 7.97
CA ALA A 36 -11.25 7.04 8.26
C ALA A 36 -12.35 7.06 7.18
N VAL A 37 -12.14 6.39 6.04
CA VAL A 37 -13.12 6.30 4.95
C VAL A 37 -13.88 4.97 5.04
N PRO A 38 -15.22 4.96 4.88
CA PRO A 38 -15.99 3.73 4.85
C PRO A 38 -15.47 2.73 3.80
N PRO A 39 -15.58 1.41 4.04
CA PRO A 39 -15.18 0.39 3.07
C PRO A 39 -15.84 0.58 1.70
N GLY A 40 -15.08 0.36 0.65
CA GLY A 40 -15.52 0.57 -0.73
C GLY A 40 -14.38 0.31 -1.71
N ARG A 41 -14.72 -0.03 -2.95
CA ARG A 41 -13.76 -0.52 -3.96
C ARG A 41 -12.56 0.40 -4.16
N GLU A 42 -12.81 1.71 -4.27
CA GLU A 42 -11.76 2.72 -4.43
C GLU A 42 -10.84 2.81 -3.20
N ARG A 43 -11.43 2.93 -2.01
CA ARG A 43 -10.71 2.93 -0.72
C ARG A 43 -9.87 1.66 -0.57
N ASP A 44 -10.44 0.50 -0.83
CA ASP A 44 -9.77 -0.79 -0.67
C ASP A 44 -8.66 -1.00 -1.69
N GLY A 45 -8.83 -0.49 -2.91
CA GLY A 45 -7.77 -0.43 -3.92
C GLY A 45 -6.58 0.43 -3.49
N MET A 46 -6.87 1.57 -2.84
CA MET A 46 -5.83 2.43 -2.27
C MET A 46 -5.16 1.79 -1.04
N MET A 47 -5.91 1.10 -0.17
CA MET A 47 -5.35 0.34 0.97
C MET A 47 -4.40 -0.74 0.48
N ALA A 48 -4.79 -1.50 -0.55
CA ALA A 48 -3.94 -2.49 -1.18
C ALA A 48 -2.63 -1.86 -1.67
N LEU A 49 -2.72 -0.78 -2.44
CA LEU A 49 -1.54 -0.09 -2.96
C LEU A 49 -0.64 0.43 -1.85
N ALA A 50 -1.22 1.03 -0.80
CA ALA A 50 -0.50 1.57 0.35
C ALA A 50 0.31 0.48 1.06
N TYR A 51 -0.32 -0.64 1.41
CA TYR A 51 0.35 -1.75 2.10
C TYR A 51 1.42 -2.43 1.23
N LEU A 52 1.16 -2.63 -0.07
CA LEU A 52 2.16 -3.21 -0.98
C LEU A 52 3.39 -2.30 -1.14
N ARG A 53 3.19 -0.98 -1.18
CA ARG A 53 4.29 -0.01 -1.16
C ARG A 53 5.02 -0.03 0.19
N LEU A 54 4.29 -0.16 1.30
CA LEU A 54 4.89 -0.26 2.63
C LEU A 54 5.81 -1.49 2.72
N ALA A 55 5.36 -2.62 2.18
CA ALA A 55 6.13 -3.85 2.09
C ALA A 55 7.45 -3.61 1.34
N GLN A 56 7.40 -3.01 0.14
CA GLN A 56 8.60 -2.69 -0.64
C GLN A 56 9.58 -1.78 0.12
N LEU A 57 9.10 -0.76 0.82
CA LEU A 57 9.97 0.15 1.58
C LEU A 57 10.61 -0.56 2.77
N LYS A 58 9.85 -1.34 3.51
CA LYS A 58 10.35 -2.11 4.66
C LYS A 58 11.36 -3.17 4.23
N GLN A 59 11.14 -3.81 3.08
CA GLN A 59 12.08 -4.77 2.50
C GLN A 59 13.43 -4.09 2.19
N ARG A 60 13.42 -2.91 1.57
CA ARG A 60 14.64 -2.13 1.29
C ARG A 60 15.42 -1.73 2.53
N LEU A 61 14.76 -1.65 3.68
CA LEU A 61 15.37 -1.35 4.97
C LEU A 61 15.79 -2.60 5.76
N GLY A 62 15.69 -3.79 5.16
CA GLY A 62 16.02 -5.06 5.83
C GLY A 62 15.01 -5.46 6.92
N LYS A 63 13.82 -4.85 6.95
CA LYS A 63 12.76 -5.15 7.91
C LYS A 63 11.85 -6.27 7.39
N SER A 64 12.42 -7.42 7.08
CA SER A 64 11.76 -8.49 6.29
C SER A 64 10.44 -8.97 6.90
N GLU A 65 10.39 -9.22 8.21
CA GLU A 65 9.13 -9.67 8.84
C GLU A 65 8.02 -8.61 8.76
N GLU A 66 8.38 -7.34 8.97
CA GLU A 66 7.40 -6.26 8.87
C GLU A 66 6.97 -6.00 7.41
N ALA A 67 7.88 -6.26 6.46
CA ALA A 67 7.60 -6.18 5.04
C ALA A 67 6.61 -7.28 4.62
N GLU A 68 6.83 -8.52 5.07
CA GLU A 68 5.97 -9.67 4.79
C GLU A 68 4.57 -9.46 5.37
N ARG A 69 4.46 -9.00 6.63
CA ARG A 69 3.18 -8.65 7.23
C ARG A 69 2.43 -7.60 6.41
N ALA A 70 3.11 -6.54 5.98
CA ALA A 70 2.50 -5.51 5.13
C ALA A 70 2.09 -6.07 3.76
N PHE A 71 2.91 -6.95 3.17
CA PHE A 71 2.63 -7.60 1.90
C PHE A 71 1.32 -8.39 1.96
N TRP A 72 1.17 -9.28 2.94
CA TRP A 72 -0.02 -10.13 3.04
C TRP A 72 -1.32 -9.33 3.24
N VAL A 73 -1.26 -8.25 4.03
CA VAL A 73 -2.42 -7.35 4.19
C VAL A 73 -2.75 -6.66 2.85
N GLY A 74 -1.74 -6.12 2.16
CA GLY A 74 -1.93 -5.49 0.84
C GLY A 74 -2.45 -6.48 -0.21
N PHE A 75 -1.96 -7.71 -0.20
CA PHE A 75 -2.39 -8.78 -1.10
C PHE A 75 -3.86 -9.16 -0.87
N SER A 76 -4.30 -9.22 0.39
CA SER A 76 -5.70 -9.47 0.74
C SER A 76 -6.63 -8.40 0.15
N TYR A 77 -6.33 -7.11 0.37
CA TYR A 77 -7.10 -6.02 -0.23
C TYR A 77 -7.04 -6.00 -1.76
N ALA A 78 -5.91 -6.35 -2.37
CA ALA A 78 -5.76 -6.39 -3.83
C ALA A 78 -6.65 -7.46 -4.48
N ARG A 79 -6.91 -8.57 -3.77
CA ARG A 79 -7.83 -9.61 -4.24
C ARG A 79 -9.28 -9.13 -4.22
N THR A 80 -9.69 -8.45 -3.15
CA THR A 80 -11.10 -8.13 -2.87
C THR A 80 -11.57 -6.78 -3.43
N SER A 81 -10.70 -5.79 -3.59
CA SER A 81 -11.05 -4.45 -4.12
C SER A 81 -11.60 -4.46 -5.55
N GLY A 82 -11.21 -5.45 -6.35
CA GLY A 82 -11.54 -5.53 -7.78
C GLY A 82 -10.73 -4.58 -8.67
N GLU A 83 -9.65 -3.99 -8.13
CA GLU A 83 -8.73 -3.13 -8.87
C GLU A 83 -7.64 -3.95 -9.60
N VAL A 84 -7.85 -4.19 -10.90
CA VAL A 84 -7.02 -5.08 -11.72
C VAL A 84 -5.54 -4.68 -11.71
N ARG A 85 -5.24 -3.37 -11.77
CA ARG A 85 -3.86 -2.88 -11.78
C ARG A 85 -3.15 -3.17 -10.46
N VAL A 86 -3.85 -3.02 -9.34
CA VAL A 86 -3.29 -3.27 -8.00
C VAL A 86 -3.13 -4.77 -7.76
N ARG A 87 -4.08 -5.60 -8.24
CA ARG A 87 -3.95 -7.06 -8.22
C ARG A 87 -2.71 -7.55 -8.96
N ARG A 88 -2.50 -7.11 -10.21
CA ARG A 88 -1.30 -7.47 -10.99
C ARG A 88 -0.02 -7.00 -10.31
N PHE A 89 -0.06 -5.86 -9.63
CA PHE A 89 1.08 -5.39 -8.85
C PHE A 89 1.36 -6.30 -7.65
N ALA A 90 0.33 -6.72 -6.91
CA ALA A 90 0.45 -7.65 -5.80
C ALA A 90 0.97 -9.03 -6.23
N GLU A 91 0.51 -9.54 -7.38
CA GLU A 91 0.96 -10.82 -7.94
C GLU A 91 2.44 -10.80 -8.31
N ARG A 92 2.92 -9.74 -8.97
CA ARG A 92 4.37 -9.59 -9.24
C ARG A 92 5.18 -9.50 -7.95
N LEU A 93 4.66 -8.79 -6.95
CA LEU A 93 5.37 -8.64 -5.68
C LEU A 93 5.41 -9.96 -4.91
N LYS A 94 4.40 -10.84 -5.07
CA LYS A 94 4.38 -12.18 -4.45
C LYS A 94 5.59 -13.03 -4.84
N GLU A 95 6.04 -12.92 -6.09
CA GLU A 95 7.26 -13.60 -6.56
C GLU A 95 8.51 -13.18 -5.78
N GLU A 96 8.54 -11.95 -5.24
CA GLU A 96 9.63 -11.42 -4.43
C GLU A 96 9.55 -11.84 -2.94
N PHE A 97 8.37 -12.22 -2.44
CA PHE A 97 8.14 -12.60 -1.04
C PHE A 97 8.04 -14.11 -0.81
N ASP A 98 7.75 -14.89 -1.87
CA ASP A 98 7.78 -16.36 -1.82
C ASP A 98 9.19 -16.95 -2.08
N ALA A 99 10.18 -16.10 -2.40
CA ALA A 99 11.56 -16.46 -2.71
C ALA A 99 12.47 -16.36 -1.47
#